data_AF-A0A914YPJ5-F1
#
_entry.id   AF-A0A914YPJ5-F1
#
_cell.length_a   1.000
_cell.length_b   1.000
_cell.length_c   1.000
_cell.angle_alpha   90.00
_cell.angle_beta   90.00
_cell.angle_gamma   90.00
#
_symmetry.space_group_name_H-M   'P 1'
#
loop_
_entity.id
_entity.type
_entity.pdbx_description
1 polymer ?
#
loop_
_entity_poly.entity_id
_entity_poly.type
_entity_poly.pdbx_seq_one_letter_code
_entity_poly.pdbx_strand_id
1 'polypeptide(L)' 'MSKDLETYVKCLDGAIIAFHSLKMERINIILQELWSTVYDGNDIETIRIKSEPMEKSLKCEIDVVQDKKFWHQF' A
#
# COMPACT_ATOMS: atom_id res chain seq x y z
N MET A 1 27.23 4.65 -25.43
CA MET A 1 25.97 4.55 -26.20
C MET A 1 24.92 3.66 -25.54
N SER A 2 25.24 2.51 -24.90
CA SER A 2 24.19 1.71 -24.20
C SER A 2 23.80 2.23 -22.81
N LYS A 3 24.70 2.95 -22.13
CA LYS A 3 24.55 3.38 -20.73
C LYS A 3 23.41 4.39 -20.51
N ASP A 4 23.14 5.22 -21.51
CA ASP A 4 22.07 6.21 -21.46
C ASP A 4 20.69 5.55 -21.57
N LEU A 5 20.58 4.51 -22.43
CA LEU A 5 19.36 3.71 -22.55
C LEU A 5 19.07 2.94 -21.25
N GLU A 6 20.09 2.34 -20.64
CA GLU A 6 19.96 1.66 -19.35
C GLU A 6 19.53 2.62 -18.23
N THR A 7 20.05 3.84 -18.23
CA THR A 7 19.66 4.88 -17.27
C THR A 7 18.21 5.29 -17.47
N TYR A 8 17.81 5.51 -18.73
CA TYR A 8 16.44 5.89 -19.07
C TYR A 8 15.42 4.83 -18.63
N VAL A 9 15.68 3.55 -18.90
CA VAL A 9 14.81 2.44 -18.49
C VAL A 9 14.65 2.41 -16.96
N LYS A 10 15.76 2.57 -16.21
CA LYS A 10 15.70 2.61 -14.73
C LYS A 10 14.91 3.81 -14.20
N CYS A 11 15.10 4.99 -14.79
CA CYS A 11 14.34 6.18 -14.40
C CYS A 11 12.85 6.01 -14.68
N LEU A 12 12.50 5.40 -15.82
CA LEU A 12 11.12 5.11 -16.19
C LEU A 12 10.48 4.12 -15.21
N ASP A 13 11.16 3.00 -14.92
CA ASP A 13 10.67 2.01 -13.94
C ASP A 13 10.46 2.64 -12.56
N GLY A 14 11.38 3.51 -12.13
CA GLY A 14 11.25 4.28 -10.90
C GLY A 14 10.04 5.22 -10.89
N ALA A 15 9.78 5.91 -12.00
CA ALA A 15 8.62 6.80 -12.13
C ALA A 15 7.30 6.02 -12.11
N ILE A 16 7.26 4.85 -12.75
CA ILE A 16 6.10 3.96 -12.74
C ILE A 16 5.80 3.49 -11.31
N ILE A 17 6.81 3.00 -10.59
CA ILE A 17 6.66 2.58 -9.19
C ILE A 17 6.15 3.76 -8.34
N ALA A 18 6.75 4.95 -8.47
CA ALA A 18 6.33 6.12 -7.70
C ALA A 18 4.87 6.51 -7.98
N PHE A 19 4.45 6.49 -9.25
CA PHE A 19 3.07 6.81 -9.65
C PHE A 19 2.06 5.82 -9.06
N HIS A 20 2.37 4.53 -9.09
CA HIS A 20 1.50 3.50 -8.54
C HIS A 20 1.46 3.54 -7.00
N SER A 21 2.57 3.84 -6.32
CA SER A 21 2.58 4.07 -4.87
C SER A 21 1.65 5.22 -4.47
N LEU A 22 1.70 6.34 -5.21
CA LEU A 22 0.80 7.47 -4.98
C LEU A 22 -0.68 7.08 -5.19
N LYS A 23 -0.98 6.27 -6.21
CA LYS A 23 -2.33 5.74 -6.40
C LYS A 23 -2.76 4.86 -5.24
N MET A 24 -1.87 4.03 -4.71
CA MET A 24 -2.21 3.14 -3.61
C MET A 24 -2.49 3.91 -2.32
N GLU A 25 -1.74 4.99 -2.06
CA GLU A 25 -2.01 5.90 -0.94
C GLU A 25 -3.43 6.48 -1.03
N ARG A 26 -3.84 6.96 -2.20
CA ARG A 26 -5.21 7.48 -2.40
C ARG A 26 -6.28 6.43 -2.20
N ILE A 27 -6.04 5.20 -2.64
CA ILE A 27 -6.95 4.07 -2.42
C ILE A 27 -7.09 3.78 -0.93
N ASN A 28 -5.98 3.80 -0.17
CA ASN A 28 -6.00 3.54 1.26
C ASN A 28 -6.79 4.60 2.04
N ILE A 29 -6.73 5.87 1.63
CA ILE A 29 -7.53 6.94 2.24
C ILE A 29 -9.04 6.66 2.05
N ILE A 30 -9.45 6.40 0.80
CA ILE A 30 -10.86 6.11 0.50
C ILE A 30 -11.32 4.83 1.22
N LEU A 31 -10.46 3.81 1.27
CA LEU A 31 -10.78 2.56 1.95
C LEU A 31 -11.00 2.77 3.46
N GLN A 32 -10.20 3.61 4.10
CA GLN A 32 -10.37 3.98 5.51
C GLN A 32 -11.69 4.73 5.75
N GLU A 33 -12.03 5.70 4.90
CA GLU A 33 -13.29 6.44 4.98
C GLU A 33 -14.51 5.53 4.82
N LEU A 34 -14.46 4.64 3.83
CA LEU A 34 -15.51 3.64 3.61
C LEU A 34 -15.62 2.68 4.78
N TRP A 35 -14.49 2.18 5.29
CA TRP A 35 -14.44 1.26 6.43
C TRP A 35 -15.10 1.87 7.66
N SER A 36 -14.76 3.12 8.00
CA SER A 36 -15.38 3.85 9.11
C SER A 36 -16.89 4.08 8.94
N THR A 37 -17.39 4.03 7.70
CA THR A 37 -18.82 4.22 7.42
C THR A 37 -19.61 2.90 7.54
N VAL A 38 -19.00 1.77 7.16
CA VAL A 38 -19.68 0.47 7.07
C VAL A 38 -19.40 -0.45 8.26
N TYR A 39 -18.37 -0.17 9.06
CA TYR A 39 -17.92 -1.01 10.16
C TYR A 39 -17.95 -0.26 11.49
N ASP A 40 -18.75 -0.75 12.43
CA ASP A 40 -18.91 -0.22 13.80
C ASP A 40 -18.34 -1.20 14.86
N GLY A 41 -17.57 -2.20 14.42
CA GLY A 41 -16.94 -3.19 15.29
C GLY A 41 -15.62 -2.67 15.88
N ASN A 42 -15.30 -3.10 17.11
CA ASN A 42 -14.11 -2.64 17.85
C ASN A 42 -12.90 -3.59 17.72
N ASP A 43 -13.00 -4.59 16.85
CA ASP A 43 -12.03 -5.66 16.61
C ASP A 43 -11.11 -5.40 15.40
N ILE A 44 -11.56 -4.58 14.45
CA ILE A 44 -10.78 -4.18 13.27
C ILE A 44 -10.80 -2.65 13.17
N GLU A 45 -9.63 -2.06 13.34
CA GLU A 45 -9.47 -0.60 13.30
C GLU A 45 -9.57 -0.08 11.87
N THR A 46 -8.75 -0.62 10.96
CA THR A 46 -8.76 -0.23 9.54
C THR A 46 -8.29 -1.35 8.62
N ILE A 47 -8.72 -1.31 7.36
CA ILE A 47 -8.16 -2.12 6.28
C ILE A 47 -7.34 -1.20 5.38
N ARG A 48 -6.14 -1.65 5.00
CA ARG A 48 -5.27 -0.94 4.07
C ARG A 48 -4.61 -1.92 3.11
N ILE A 49 -4.12 -1.40 1.99
CA ILE A 49 -3.33 -2.14 1.03
C ILE A 49 -1.87 -1.75 1.22
N LYS A 50 -1.04 -2.71 1.61
CA LYS A 50 0.41 -2.55 1.71
C LYS A 50 1.01 -2.72 0.31
N SER A 51 1.68 -1.69 -0.18
CA SER A 51 2.42 -1.72 -1.45
C SER A 51 3.93 -1.80 -1.19
N GLU A 52 4.57 -2.87 -1.64
CA GLU A 52 6.02 -3.08 -1.55
C GLU A 52 6.66 -3.01 -2.94
N PRO A 53 7.67 -2.13 -3.15
CA PRO A 53 8.36 -2.05 -4.43
C PRO A 53 9.25 -3.29 -4.64
N MET A 54 9.02 -3.99 -5.75
CA MET A 54 9.92 -5.01 -6.30
C MET A 54 10.62 -4.47 -7.54
N GLU A 55 11.63 -5.20 -8.02
CA GLU A 55 12.57 -4.75 -9.08
C GLU A 55 11.90 -4.21 -10.36
N LYS A 56 10.69 -4.66 -10.70
CA LYS A 56 9.91 -4.21 -11.88
C LYS A 56 8.40 -4.08 -11.64
N SER A 57 7.95 -4.21 -10.40
CA SER A 57 6.52 -4.31 -10.09
C SER A 57 6.24 -3.90 -8.66
N LEU A 58 5.01 -3.49 -8.37
CA LEU A 58 4.55 -3.31 -7.00
C LEU A 58 3.79 -4.55 -6.56
N LYS A 59 4.26 -5.19 -5.49
CA LYS A 59 3.48 -6.21 -4.80
C LYS A 59 2.49 -5.49 -3.89
N CYS A 60 1.21 -5.82 -4.02
CA CYS A 60 0.15 -5.22 -3.22
C CYS A 60 -0.56 -6.33 -2.44
N GLU A 61 -0.68 -6.17 -1.13
CA GLU A 61 -1.31 -7.16 -0.24
C GLU A 61 -2.24 -6.43 0.73
N ILE A 62 -3.39 -7.05 1.03
CA ILE A 62 -4.36 -6.50 1.99
C ILE A 62 -3.81 -6.73 3.39
N ASP A 63 -3.77 -5.67 4.19
CA ASP A 63 -3.32 -5.66 5.58
C ASP A 63 -4.47 -5.17 6.46
N VAL A 64 -4.78 -5.93 7.51
CA VAL A 64 -5.82 -5.60 8.48
C VAL A 64 -5.13 -5.09 9.74
N VAL A 65 -5.43 -3.85 10.10
CA VAL A 65 -4.89 -3.22 11.32
C VAL A 65 -5.84 -3.52 12.48
N GLN A 66 -5.34 -4.22 13.49
CA GLN A 66 -6.07 -4.60 14.70
C GLN A 66 -5.26 -4.19 15.95
N ASP A 67 -5.93 -3.75 17.01
CA ASP A 67 -5.26 -3.44 18.27
C ASP A 67 -4.78 -4.72 18.95
N LYS A 68 -3.45 -4.93 18.95
CA LYS A 68 -2.82 -6.13 19.53
C LYS A 68 -2.95 -6.21 21.05
N LYS A 69 -3.45 -5.18 21.73
CA LYS A 69 -3.60 -5.18 23.20
C LYS A 69 -4.61 -6.20 23.70
N PHE A 70 -5.60 -6.59 22.89
CA PHE A 70 -6.65 -7.52 23.32
C PHE A 70 -6.10 -8.93 23.63
N TRP A 71 -5.04 -9.37 22.96
CA TRP A 71 -4.48 -10.73 23.07
C TRP A 71 -3.53 -10.94 24.25
N HIS A 72 -3.22 -9.91 25.03
CA HIS A 72 -2.40 -10.04 26.24
C HIS A 72 -3.24 -10.14 27.53
N GLN A 73 -4.56 -10.21 27.39
CA GLN A 73 -5.50 -10.23 28.52
C GLN A 73 -6.34 -11.52 28.61
N PHE A 74 -6.02 -12.52 27.78
CA PHE A 74 -6.51 -13.90 27.86
C PHE A 74 -5.35 -14.88 27.75
#